data_AF-A0A511XEX3-F1
#
_entry.id   AF-A0A511XEX3-F1
#
_cell.length_a   1.000
_cell.length_b   1.000
_cell.length_c   1.000
_cell.angle_alpha   90.00
_cell.angle_beta   90.00
_cell.angle_gamma   90.00
#
_symmetry.space_group_name_H-M   'P 1'
#
loop_
_entity.id
_entity.type
_entity.pdbx_description
1 polymer ?
#
loop_
_entity_poly.entity_id
_entity_poly.type
_entity_poly.pdbx_seq_one_letter_code
_entity_poly.pdbx_strand_id
1 'polypeptide(L)'
;MPDIHTSSELPRVPLLRGLPYSVQQHAADMRRRSLWLRQSERTAFERANARDAEMYRDHAAAIEEEMEAYLLPFMTALAAAKAELPSNVIRFPGGRS
;
A
#
# COMPACT_ATOMS: atom_id res chain seq x y z
N MET A 1 0.59 -28.96 -16.26
CA MET A 1 0.12 -28.35 -15.00
C MET A 1 1.30 -27.55 -14.45
N PRO A 2 1.37 -26.22 -14.58
CA PRO A 2 2.40 -25.46 -13.91
C PRO A 2 1.91 -25.00 -12.53
N ASP A 3 2.74 -25.25 -11.53
CA ASP A 3 2.59 -24.90 -10.12
C ASP A 3 2.48 -23.39 -9.90
N ILE A 4 1.38 -22.95 -9.28
CA ILE A 4 1.19 -21.57 -8.83
C ILE A 4 1.84 -21.43 -7.45
N HIS A 5 3.16 -21.53 -7.41
CA HIS A 5 3.97 -20.91 -6.36
C HIS A 5 4.46 -19.56 -6.89
N THR A 6 3.54 -18.64 -7.16
CA THR A 6 3.92 -17.24 -7.40
C THR A 6 4.06 -16.59 -6.04
N SER A 7 5.31 -16.57 -5.57
CA SER A 7 5.78 -15.86 -4.40
C SER A 7 5.02 -14.56 -4.18
N SER A 8 4.52 -14.40 -2.96
CA SER A 8 4.01 -13.15 -2.40
C SER A 8 5.17 -12.15 -2.23
N GLU A 9 5.86 -11.81 -3.32
CA GLU A 9 6.70 -10.63 -3.38
C GLU A 9 5.78 -9.47 -3.68
N LEU A 10 5.13 -8.98 -2.62
CA LEU A 10 4.64 -7.61 -2.61
C LEU A 10 5.79 -6.75 -3.13
N PRO A 11 5.61 -5.95 -4.21
CA PRO A 11 6.66 -5.08 -4.69
C PRO A 11 7.14 -4.29 -3.48
N ARG A 12 8.42 -4.44 -3.12
CA ARG A 12 9.02 -3.75 -1.97
C ARG A 12 8.98 -2.27 -2.27
N VAL A 13 7.86 -1.63 -1.95
CA VAL A 13 7.68 -0.20 -2.15
C VAL A 13 8.64 0.45 -1.16
N PRO A 14 9.68 1.16 -1.61
CA PRO A 14 10.66 1.75 -0.70
C PRO A 14 10.00 2.66 0.34
N LEU A 15 8.84 3.25 -0.02
CA LEU A 15 7.98 4.10 0.80
C LEU A 15 7.43 3.43 2.07
N LEU A 16 7.20 2.11 2.06
CA LEU A 16 6.59 1.40 3.20
C LEU A 16 7.64 0.84 4.19
N ARG A 17 8.93 0.96 3.85
CA ARG A 17 10.02 0.39 4.64
C ARG A 17 10.19 1.16 5.96
N GLY A 18 10.03 0.44 7.08
CA GLY A 18 10.13 1.01 8.42
C GLY A 18 8.78 1.30 9.09
N LEU A 19 7.67 1.06 8.40
CA LEU A 19 6.33 1.08 9.00
C LEU A 19 6.02 -0.24 9.73
N PRO A 20 5.07 -0.26 10.68
CA PRO A 20 4.60 -1.51 11.28
C PRO A 20 4.08 -2.49 10.21
N TYR A 21 4.32 -3.79 10.40
CA TYR A 21 3.95 -4.82 9.41
C TYR A 21 2.44 -4.79 9.05
N SER A 22 1.57 -4.56 10.02
CA SER A 22 0.12 -4.42 9.79
C SER A 22 -0.23 -3.27 8.85
N VAL A 23 0.46 -2.13 8.98
CA VAL A 23 0.28 -0.95 8.10
C VAL A 23 0.76 -1.27 6.68
N GLN A 24 1.89 -1.99 6.55
CA GLN A 24 2.39 -2.41 5.25
C GLN A 24 1.44 -3.39 4.54
N GLN A 25 0.89 -4.37 5.26
CA GLN A 25 -0.08 -5.32 4.72
C GLN A 25 -1.37 -4.62 4.29
N HIS A 26 -1.91 -3.73 5.14
CA HIS A 26 -3.14 -3.00 4.80
C HIS A 26 -2.97 -2.13 3.55
N ALA A 27 -1.87 -1.38 3.46
CA ALA A 27 -1.57 -0.58 2.27
C ALA A 27 -1.35 -1.44 1.01
N ALA A 28 -0.72 -2.62 1.16
CA ALA A 28 -0.57 -3.58 0.08
C ALA A 28 -1.92 -4.12 -0.43
N ASP A 29 -2.85 -4.41 0.48
CA ASP A 29 -4.19 -4.86 0.14
C ASP A 29 -5.01 -3.77 -0.56
N MET A 30 -4.93 -2.53 -0.09
CA MET A 30 -5.53 -1.37 -0.78
C MET A 30 -4.97 -1.22 -2.20
N ARG A 31 -3.64 -1.28 -2.35
CA ARG A 31 -2.99 -1.21 -3.66
C ARG A 31 -3.43 -2.34 -4.59
N ARG A 32 -3.53 -3.57 -4.08
CA ARG A 32 -4.00 -4.71 -4.87
C ARG A 32 -5.44 -4.50 -5.36
N ARG A 33 -6.33 -3.97 -4.51
CA ARG A 33 -7.71 -3.63 -4.89
C ARG A 33 -7.77 -2.53 -5.95
N SER A 34 -7.02 -1.43 -5.78
CA SER A 34 -6.93 -0.37 -6.80
C SER A 34 -6.43 -0.92 -8.14
N LEU A 35 -5.36 -1.73 -8.15
CA LEU A 35 -4.84 -2.33 -9.38
C LEU A 35 -5.86 -3.24 -10.08
N TRP A 36 -6.61 -4.03 -9.30
CA TRP A 36 -7.69 -4.85 -9.85
C TRP A 36 -8.77 -4.00 -10.51
N LEU A 37 -9.18 -2.88 -9.90
CA LEU A 37 -10.15 -1.96 -10.48
C LEU A 37 -9.63 -1.29 -11.76
N ARG A 38 -8.35 -0.90 -11.82
CA ARG A 38 -7.72 -0.39 -13.05
C ARG A 38 -7.69 -1.44 -14.17
N GLN A 39 -7.52 -2.71 -13.81
CA GLN A 39 -7.62 -3.80 -14.78
C GLN A 39 -9.07 -3.97 -15.28
N SER A 40 -10.04 -3.93 -14.38
CA SER A 40 -11.47 -3.97 -14.72
C SER A 40 -11.91 -2.78 -15.58
N GLU A 41 -11.40 -1.57 -15.30
CA GLU A 41 -11.60 -0.37 -16.14
C GLU A 41 -11.17 -0.64 -17.58
N ARG A 42 -9.96 -1.17 -17.78
CA ARG A 42 -9.43 -1.50 -19.12
C ARG A 42 -10.31 -2.52 -19.84
N THR A 43 -10.72 -3.59 -19.15
CA THR A 43 -11.61 -4.61 -19.73
C THR A 43 -12.99 -4.06 -20.06
N ALA A 44 -13.55 -3.15 -19.25
CA ALA A 44 -14.82 -2.50 -19.55
C ALA A 44 -14.70 -1.58 -20.78
N PHE A 45 -13.58 -0.85 -20.88
CA PHE A 45 -13.29 0.00 -22.03
C PHE A 45 -13.15 -0.81 -23.33
N GLU A 46 -12.44 -1.96 -23.29
CA GLU A 46 -12.31 -2.89 -24.42
C GLU A 46 -13.66 -3.44 -24.89
N ARG A 47 -14.64 -3.55 -23.98
CA ARG A 47 -16.03 -3.96 -24.28
C ARG A 47 -16.93 -2.81 -24.70
N ALA A 48 -16.39 -1.60 -24.91
CA ALA A 48 -17.13 -0.38 -25.20
C ALA A 48 -18.20 -0.02 -24.14
N ASN A 49 -18.01 -0.47 -22.89
CA ASN A 49 -18.90 -0.15 -21.78
C ASN A 49 -18.32 1.04 -20.98
N ALA A 50 -18.62 2.24 -21.47
CA ALA A 50 -18.10 3.49 -20.90
C ALA A 50 -18.52 3.71 -19.44
N ARG A 51 -19.76 3.36 -19.10
CA ARG A 51 -20.31 3.54 -17.74
C ARG A 51 -19.53 2.72 -16.70
N ASP A 52 -19.30 1.44 -16.99
CA ASP A 52 -18.57 0.58 -16.05
C ASP A 52 -17.09 0.97 -15.98
N ALA A 53 -16.49 1.39 -17.10
CA ALA A 53 -15.12 1.89 -17.11
C ALA A 53 -14.96 3.12 -16.22
N GLU A 54 -15.89 4.09 -16.30
CA GLU A 54 -15.92 5.26 -15.43
C GLU A 54 -16.10 4.88 -13.96
N MET A 55 -17.07 4.02 -13.65
CA MET A 55 -17.28 3.52 -12.29
C MET A 55 -16.02 2.83 -11.71
N TYR A 56 -15.34 1.98 -12.48
CA TYR A 56 -14.11 1.33 -12.02
C TYR A 56 -12.97 2.33 -11.81
N ARG A 57 -12.86 3.35 -12.68
CA ARG A 57 -11.88 4.43 -12.54
C ARG A 57 -12.10 5.21 -11.25
N ASP A 58 -13.34 5.59 -10.96
CA ASP A 58 -13.69 6.39 -9.78
C ASP A 58 -13.41 5.62 -8.49
N HIS A 59 -13.80 4.34 -8.44
CA HIS A 59 -13.47 3.49 -7.30
C HIS A 59 -11.96 3.27 -7.13
N ALA A 60 -11.21 3.13 -8.22
CA ALA A 60 -9.75 3.01 -8.14
C ALA A 60 -9.12 4.28 -7.56
N ALA A 61 -9.59 5.46 -8.00
CA ALA A 61 -9.14 6.76 -7.49
C ALA A 61 -9.49 6.94 -6.00
N ALA A 62 -10.70 6.56 -5.59
CA ALA A 62 -11.11 6.63 -4.18
C ALA A 62 -10.23 5.77 -3.27
N ILE A 63 -9.85 4.56 -3.72
CA ILE A 63 -8.93 3.69 -2.95
C ILE A 63 -7.52 4.29 -2.89
N GLU A 64 -7.05 4.91 -3.98
CA GLU A 64 -5.74 5.58 -4.01
C GLU A 64 -5.71 6.77 -3.02
N GLU A 65 -6.77 7.57 -2.97
CA GLU A 65 -6.94 8.67 -2.00
C GLU A 65 -7.03 8.16 -0.55
N GLU A 66 -7.83 7.12 -0.30
CA GLU A 66 -7.94 6.49 1.02
C GLU A 66 -6.58 5.93 1.48
N MET A 67 -5.81 5.35 0.57
CA MET A 67 -4.49 4.81 0.86
C MET A 67 -3.50 5.92 1.22
N GLU A 68 -3.54 7.06 0.52
CA GLU A 68 -2.73 8.24 0.84
C GLU A 68 -3.07 8.78 2.23
N ALA A 69 -4.36 8.99 2.50
CA ALA A 69 -4.85 9.47 3.80
C ALA A 69 -4.48 8.52 4.94
N TYR A 70 -4.55 7.21 4.71
CA TYR A 70 -4.16 6.18 5.67
C TYR A 70 -2.66 6.22 5.97
N LEU A 71 -1.80 6.35 4.95
CA LEU A 71 -0.35 6.29 5.11
C LEU A 71 0.28 7.57 5.65
N LEU A 72 -0.34 8.73 5.40
CA LEU A 72 0.21 10.05 5.72
C LEU A 72 0.62 10.21 7.21
N PRO A 73 -0.20 9.82 8.22
CA PRO A 73 0.20 9.91 9.63
C PRO A 73 1.42 9.04 9.97
N PHE A 74 1.54 7.87 9.34
CA PHE A 74 2.65 6.95 9.62
C PHE A 74 3.95 7.43 8.99
N MET A 75 3.88 7.96 7.77
CA MET A 75 5.04 8.53 7.09
C MET A 75 5.57 9.79 7.79
N THR A 76 4.67 10.66 8.25
CA THR A 76 5.04 11.86 9.03
C THR A 76 5.66 11.50 10.37
N ALA A 77 5.07 10.55 11.11
CA ALA A 77 5.66 10.06 12.37
C ALA A 77 7.03 9.40 12.16
N LEU A 78 7.21 8.62 11.09
CA LEU A 78 8.49 8.01 10.75
C LEU A 78 9.55 9.07 10.39
N ALA A 79 9.17 10.11 9.66
CA ALA A 79 10.07 11.22 9.31
C ALA A 79 10.50 12.01 10.55
N ALA A 80 9.57 12.34 11.43
CA ALA A 80 9.86 13.01 12.70
C ALA A 80 10.79 12.17 13.59
N ALA A 81 10.51 10.88 13.75
CA ALA A 81 11.36 9.98 14.52
C ALA A 81 12.80 9.87 13.97
N LYS A 82 12.97 9.91 12.63
CA LYS A 82 14.30 9.92 12.01
C LYS A 82 15.05 11.23 12.21
N ALA A 83 14.33 12.36 12.30
CA ALA A 83 14.93 13.68 12.53
C ALA A 83 15.35 13.87 14.00
N GLU A 84 14.61 13.31 14.95
CA GLU A 84 14.88 13.45 16.39
C GLU A 84 15.89 12.44 16.95
N LEU A 85 16.07 11.27 16.32
CA LEU A 85 17.01 10.26 16.82
C LEU A 85 18.45 10.62 16.40
N PRO A 86 19.38 10.88 17.36
CA PRO A 86 20.79 10.93 17.03
C PRO A 86 21.24 9.58 16.46
N SER A 87 22.20 9.60 15.52
CA SER A 87 22.70 8.45 14.74
C SER A 87 23.19 7.24 15.57
N ASN A 88 23.24 7.37 16.89
CA ASN A 88 23.87 6.44 17.82
C ASN A 88 22.88 5.74 18.76
N VAL A 89 21.56 5.93 18.61
CA VAL A 89 20.59 5.33 19.53
C VAL A 89 20.29 3.87 19.15
N ILE A 90 20.94 2.95 19.85
CA ILE A 90 20.56 1.53 19.91
C ILE A 90 19.26 1.42 20.71
N ARG A 91 18.14 1.11 20.05
CA ARG A 91 16.88 0.78 20.73
C ARG A 91 16.94 -0.68 21.20
N PHE A 92 17.16 -0.91 22.49
CA PHE A 92 16.95 -2.20 23.14
C PHE A 92 15.47 -2.39 23.49
N PRO A 93 14.79 -3.45 23.03
CA PRO A 93 13.46 -3.77 23.51
C PRO A 93 13.55 -4.85 24.60
N GLY A 94 13.32 -4.48 25.86
CA GLY A 94 12.94 -5.44 26.90
C GLY A 94 13.65 -5.35 28.24
N GLY A 95 13.54 -4.20 28.92
CA GLY A 95 13.47 -4.23 30.38
C GLY A 95 12.07 -4.72 30.76
N ARG A 96 11.97 -5.96 31.25
CA ARG A 96 10.88 -6.39 32.12
C ARG A 96 11.52 -6.88 33.42
N SER A 97 11.16 -6.20 34.51
CA SER A 97 11.33 -6.69 35.88
C SER A 97 10.65 -8.04 36.07
#